data_AF-A0A7V2ATT1-F1
#
_entry.id   AF-A0A7V2ATT1-F1
#
_cell.length_a   1.000
_cell.length_b   1.000
_cell.length_c   1.000
_cell.angle_alpha   90.00
_cell.angle_beta   90.00
_cell.angle_gamma   90.00
#
_symmetry.space_group_name_H-M   'P 1'
#
loop_
_entity.id
_entity.type
_entity.pdbx_description
1 polymer ?
#
loop_
_entity_poly.entity_id
_entity_poly.type
_entity_poly.pdbx_seq_one_letter_code
_entity_poly.pdbx_strand_id
1 'polypeptide(L)'
;MSLWGRIFGLEKNREYQLGIQYFNEGKYELAVGELEKAIDTLGQSDPEYALGLFYAAESHAHLGSAKFYAGDLDGALEHFERAVRENPTYPDLYYRMGVILHRKGDEERAVEMLRRAVGLNNGYFEAVCYLGVLLYEKGDREEADGLFAKAVEIGAEAPSPISKFLSDHLAGKETDIPPLAAIRELISADTEFEDTLREGIEAFNTGNFGKAAESFETAAGIHPDYPDVRFKLGLALLREGAHEAAIEQFQQALSINPRYT
;
A
#
# COMPACT_ATOMS: atom_id res chain seq x y z
N MET A 1 -24.60 2.60 35.83
CA MET A 1 -23.85 1.72 34.90
C MET A 1 -24.63 0.43 34.74
N SER A 2 -25.08 0.09 33.53
CA SER A 2 -25.97 -1.05 33.31
C SER A 2 -25.20 -2.35 33.07
N LEU A 3 -25.72 -3.45 33.62
CA LEU A 3 -25.19 -4.81 33.48
C LEU A 3 -25.05 -5.24 32.01
N TRP A 4 -25.87 -4.67 31.14
CA TRP A 4 -25.89 -4.90 29.70
C TRP A 4 -24.64 -4.36 28.97
N GLY A 5 -24.01 -3.30 29.49
CA GLY A 5 -22.75 -2.78 28.94
C GLY A 5 -21.57 -3.75 29.13
N ARG A 6 -21.60 -4.60 30.17
CA ARG A 6 -20.58 -5.63 30.44
C ARG A 6 -20.79 -6.93 29.66
N ILE A 7 -22.02 -7.22 29.24
CA ILE A 7 -22.38 -8.49 28.58
C ILE A 7 -22.17 -8.42 27.06
N PHE A 8 -22.23 -7.24 26.44
CA PHE A 8 -22.02 -7.04 25.00
C PHE A 8 -20.64 -6.47 24.62
N GLY A 9 -19.66 -6.50 25.53
CA GLY A 9 -18.25 -6.24 25.18
C GLY A 9 -17.94 -4.86 24.58
N LEU A 10 -18.76 -3.84 24.85
CA LEU A 10 -18.57 -2.48 24.32
C LEU A 10 -18.02 -1.52 25.40
N GLU A 11 -17.05 -1.94 26.19
CA GLU A 11 -16.02 -0.99 26.62
C GLU A 11 -14.99 -0.98 25.50
N LYS A 12 -15.30 -0.21 24.44
CA LYS A 12 -14.40 0.04 23.32
C LYS A 12 -13.02 0.39 23.87
N ASN A 13 -11.95 -0.26 23.40
CA ASN A 13 -10.60 0.05 23.83
C ASN A 13 -10.36 1.55 23.57
N ARG A 14 -10.12 2.32 24.63
CA ARG A 14 -10.12 3.78 24.55
C ARG A 14 -8.96 4.26 23.70
N GLU A 15 -7.81 3.62 23.88
CA GLU A 15 -6.58 3.85 23.14
C GLU A 15 -6.81 3.57 21.66
N TYR A 16 -7.48 2.47 21.31
CA TYR A 16 -7.85 2.18 19.93
C TYR A 16 -8.73 3.28 19.34
N GLN A 17 -9.82 3.67 20.02
CA GLN A 17 -10.73 4.70 19.52
C GLN A 17 -10.03 6.06 19.34
N LEU A 18 -9.15 6.43 20.27
CA LEU A 18 -8.36 7.66 20.19
C LEU A 18 -7.32 7.59 19.07
N GLY A 19 -6.69 6.44 18.89
CA GLY A 19 -5.79 6.16 17.79
C GLY A 19 -6.46 6.31 16.43
N ILE A 20 -7.64 5.74 16.26
CA ILE A 20 -8.46 5.93 15.05
C ILE A 20 -8.87 7.40 14.87
N GLN A 21 -9.25 8.09 15.94
CA GLN A 21 -9.56 9.50 15.85
C GLN A 21 -8.36 10.32 15.35
N TYR A 22 -7.17 10.11 15.93
CA TYR A 22 -5.96 10.81 15.49
C TYR A 22 -5.55 10.45 14.07
N PHE A 23 -5.71 9.18 13.67
CA PHE A 23 -5.50 8.76 12.30
C PHE A 23 -6.40 9.54 11.34
N ASN A 24 -7.68 9.65 11.67
CA ASN A 24 -8.66 10.38 10.86
C ASN A 24 -8.37 11.88 10.79
N GLU A 25 -7.80 12.46 11.86
CA GLU A 25 -7.36 13.85 11.91
C GLU A 25 -5.99 14.09 11.23
N GLY A 26 -5.37 13.05 10.66
CA GLY A 26 -4.03 13.13 10.04
C GLY A 26 -2.89 13.33 11.05
N LYS A 27 -3.16 13.13 12.34
CA LYS A 27 -2.18 13.25 13.44
C LYS A 27 -1.48 11.91 13.65
N TYR A 28 -0.77 11.45 12.63
CA TYR A 28 -0.26 10.08 12.56
C TYR A 28 0.71 9.73 13.70
N GLU A 29 1.51 10.66 14.22
CA GLU A 29 2.36 10.39 15.38
C GLU A 29 1.55 10.07 16.64
N LEU A 30 0.45 10.80 16.87
CA LEU A 30 -0.45 10.53 17.99
C LEU A 30 -1.25 9.24 17.74
N ALA A 31 -1.63 8.99 16.49
CA ALA A 31 -2.33 7.77 16.10
C ALA A 31 -1.50 6.53 16.43
N VAL A 32 -0.24 6.48 15.97
CA VAL A 32 0.70 5.39 16.29
C VAL A 32 0.78 5.19 17.81
N GLY A 33 1.02 6.26 18.57
CA GLY A 33 1.22 6.15 20.01
C GLY A 33 0.01 5.61 20.77
N GLU A 34 -1.21 5.84 20.30
CA GLU A 34 -2.42 5.27 20.91
C GLU A 34 -2.76 3.88 20.37
N LEU A 35 -2.52 3.62 19.08
CA LEU A 35 -2.75 2.31 18.48
C LEU A 35 -1.79 1.26 19.02
N GLU A 36 -0.50 1.57 19.19
CA GLU A 36 0.49 0.67 19.79
C GLU A 36 0.09 0.28 21.22
N LYS A 37 -0.36 1.24 22.04
CA LYS A 37 -0.89 0.96 23.39
C LYS A 37 -2.12 0.06 23.35
N ALA A 38 -3.01 0.27 22.38
CA ALA A 38 -4.19 -0.57 22.22
C ALA A 38 -3.76 -2.01 21.90
N ILE A 39 -2.91 -2.20 20.88
CA ILE A 39 -2.41 -3.49 20.42
C ILE A 39 -1.74 -4.27 21.56
N ASP A 40 -0.94 -3.61 22.41
CA ASP A 40 -0.28 -4.23 23.57
C ASP A 40 -1.24 -4.84 24.60
N THR A 41 -2.48 -4.35 24.64
CA THR A 41 -3.51 -4.79 25.61
C THR A 41 -4.55 -5.71 25.01
N LEU A 42 -4.70 -5.71 23.69
CA LEU A 42 -5.69 -6.48 22.96
C LEU A 42 -5.22 -7.92 22.78
N GLY A 43 -6.17 -8.87 22.87
CA GLY A 43 -5.89 -10.26 22.51
C GLY A 43 -5.82 -10.41 20.99
N GLN A 44 -4.97 -11.32 20.49
CA GLN A 44 -4.83 -11.54 19.04
C GLN A 44 -6.14 -11.94 18.33
N SER A 45 -7.10 -12.52 19.06
CA SER A 45 -8.43 -12.88 18.51
C SER A 45 -9.43 -11.72 18.54
N ASP A 46 -9.04 -10.56 19.08
CA ASP A 46 -9.87 -9.36 19.13
C ASP A 46 -9.87 -8.68 17.76
N PRO A 47 -11.03 -8.36 17.16
CA PRO A 47 -11.08 -7.61 15.91
C PRO A 47 -10.36 -6.26 15.96
N GLU A 48 -10.31 -5.59 17.13
CA GLU A 48 -9.59 -4.32 17.28
C GLU A 48 -8.06 -4.52 17.25
N TYR A 49 -7.54 -5.73 17.52
CA TYR A 49 -6.11 -6.02 17.43
C TYR A 49 -5.63 -5.95 15.98
N ALA A 50 -6.29 -6.69 15.09
CA ALA A 50 -5.95 -6.72 13.66
C ALA A 50 -6.15 -5.35 13.01
N LEU A 51 -7.25 -4.66 13.35
CA LEU A 51 -7.47 -3.29 12.89
C LEU A 51 -6.43 -2.32 13.47
N GLY A 52 -6.06 -2.48 14.73
CA GLY A 52 -5.03 -1.68 15.39
C GLY A 52 -3.70 -1.77 14.65
N LEU A 53 -3.24 -2.99 14.36
CA LEU A 53 -2.03 -3.25 13.57
C LEU A 53 -2.10 -2.59 12.19
N PHE A 54 -3.24 -2.73 11.51
CA PHE A 54 -3.47 -2.13 10.21
C PHE A 54 -3.34 -0.60 10.26
N TYR A 55 -4.06 0.07 11.16
CA TYR A 55 -4.01 1.52 11.27
C TYR A 55 -2.66 2.03 11.80
N ALA A 56 -1.95 1.25 12.62
CA ALA A 56 -0.59 1.57 13.05
C ALA A 56 0.38 1.50 11.87
N ALA A 57 0.29 0.46 11.04
CA ALA A 57 1.06 0.31 9.82
C ALA A 57 0.83 1.49 8.86
N GLU A 58 -0.44 1.83 8.60
CA GLU A 58 -0.83 2.95 7.74
C GLU A 58 -0.33 4.29 8.29
N SER A 59 -0.45 4.51 9.60
CA SER A 59 0.08 5.71 10.25
C SER A 59 1.59 5.83 10.06
N HIS A 60 2.32 4.73 10.25
CA HIS A 60 3.74 4.68 9.96
C HIS A 60 4.06 4.92 8.48
N ALA A 61 3.29 4.37 7.54
CA ALA A 61 3.49 4.60 6.12
C ALA A 61 3.29 6.09 5.74
N HIS A 62 2.30 6.76 6.33
CA HIS A 62 2.08 8.20 6.15
C HIS A 62 3.25 9.03 6.70
N LEU A 63 3.73 8.71 7.91
CA LEU A 63 4.91 9.37 8.50
C LEU A 63 6.16 9.14 7.65
N GLY A 64 6.37 7.92 7.18
CA GLY A 64 7.47 7.55 6.29
C GLY A 64 7.42 8.36 4.99
N SER A 65 6.24 8.48 4.39
CA SER A 65 6.03 9.28 3.18
C SER A 65 6.30 10.77 3.44
N ALA A 66 5.77 11.34 4.52
CA ALA A 66 6.00 12.75 4.87
C ALA A 66 7.49 13.06 5.04
N LYS A 67 8.22 12.18 5.73
CA LYS A 67 9.69 12.29 5.87
C LYS A 67 10.44 12.14 4.56
N PHE A 68 10.01 11.21 3.71
CA PHE A 68 10.59 11.02 2.38
C PHE A 68 10.47 12.28 1.53
N TYR A 69 9.29 12.93 1.52
CA TYR A 69 9.09 14.20 0.81
C TYR A 69 9.87 15.36 1.44
N ALA A 70 10.09 15.32 2.76
CA ALA A 70 10.97 16.26 3.46
C ALA A 70 12.47 15.99 3.23
N GLY A 71 12.84 14.90 2.55
CA GLY A 71 14.22 14.50 2.29
C GLY A 71 14.91 13.75 3.44
N ASP A 72 14.21 13.47 4.54
CA ASP A 72 14.69 12.65 5.65
C ASP A 72 14.56 11.16 5.30
N LEU A 73 15.51 10.66 4.49
CA LEU A 73 15.48 9.29 3.99
C LEU A 73 15.68 8.25 5.11
N ASP A 74 16.45 8.56 6.15
CA ASP A 74 16.68 7.67 7.29
C ASP A 74 15.41 7.50 8.12
N GLY A 75 14.79 8.61 8.52
CA GLY A 75 13.54 8.54 9.27
C GLY A 75 12.38 7.99 8.44
N ALA A 76 12.38 8.20 7.12
CA ALA A 76 11.41 7.57 6.23
C ALA A 76 11.55 6.04 6.27
N LEU A 77 12.77 5.53 6.09
CA LEU A 77 13.06 4.10 6.13
C LEU A 77 12.68 3.48 7.48
N GLU A 78 12.99 4.15 8.59
CA GLU A 78 12.62 3.67 9.93
C GLU A 78 11.11 3.44 10.02
N HIS A 79 10.29 4.41 9.60
CA HIS A 79 8.83 4.25 9.66
C HIS A 79 8.31 3.18 8.71
N PHE A 80 8.84 3.06 7.49
CA PHE A 80 8.44 1.96 6.60
C PHE A 80 8.82 0.59 7.15
N GLU A 81 9.99 0.45 7.79
CA GLU A 81 10.37 -0.78 8.49
C GLU A 81 9.39 -1.12 9.63
N ARG A 82 8.86 -0.11 10.35
CA ARG A 82 7.79 -0.33 11.32
C ARG A 82 6.49 -0.76 10.65
N ALA A 83 6.08 -0.07 9.58
CA ALA A 83 4.87 -0.41 8.85
C ALA A 83 4.90 -1.87 8.32
N VAL A 84 6.05 -2.31 7.80
CA VAL A 84 6.25 -3.68 7.31
C VAL A 84 6.19 -4.72 8.44
N ARG A 85 6.65 -4.39 9.65
CA ARG A 85 6.55 -5.32 10.79
C ARG A 85 5.10 -5.62 11.14
N GLU A 86 4.24 -4.61 11.08
CA GLU A 86 2.81 -4.76 11.39
C GLU A 86 2.00 -5.29 10.19
N ASN A 87 2.37 -4.92 8.96
CA ASN A 87 1.75 -5.42 7.73
C ASN A 87 2.81 -5.90 6.71
N PRO A 88 3.33 -7.14 6.85
CA PRO A 88 4.41 -7.68 6.02
C PRO A 88 3.95 -8.15 4.63
N THR A 89 2.68 -7.95 4.31
CA THR A 89 2.07 -8.40 3.05
C THR A 89 1.75 -7.26 2.11
N TYR A 90 2.00 -6.01 2.50
CA TYR A 90 1.67 -4.85 1.68
C TYR A 90 2.81 -4.50 0.71
N PRO A 91 2.63 -4.70 -0.62
CA PRO A 91 3.71 -4.53 -1.60
C PRO A 91 4.25 -3.10 -1.67
N ASP A 92 3.39 -2.09 -1.51
CA ASP A 92 3.74 -0.67 -1.59
C ASP A 92 4.79 -0.27 -0.55
N LEU A 93 4.74 -0.83 0.67
CA LEU A 93 5.74 -0.55 1.70
C LEU A 93 7.14 -1.01 1.26
N TYR A 94 7.24 -2.21 0.69
CA TYR A 94 8.50 -2.73 0.16
C TYR A 94 8.97 -1.94 -1.06
N TYR A 95 8.06 -1.53 -1.93
CA TYR A 95 8.38 -0.65 -3.06
C TYR A 95 8.98 0.68 -2.57
N ARG A 96 8.32 1.36 -1.62
CA ARG A 96 8.81 2.63 -1.03
C ARG A 96 10.16 2.45 -0.34
N MET A 97 10.35 1.38 0.43
CA MET A 97 11.66 1.05 1.01
C MET A 97 12.72 0.85 -0.07
N GLY A 98 12.42 0.12 -1.14
CA GLY A 98 13.32 -0.09 -2.27
C GLY A 98 13.75 1.22 -2.93
N VAL A 99 12.80 2.12 -3.19
CA VAL A 99 13.07 3.46 -3.74
C VAL A 99 13.95 4.29 -2.79
N ILE A 100 13.67 4.26 -1.48
CA ILE A 100 14.45 4.99 -0.47
C ILE A 100 15.88 4.46 -0.41
N LEU A 101 16.06 3.14 -0.35
CA LEU A 101 17.36 2.47 -0.29
C LEU A 101 18.19 2.79 -1.55
N HIS A 102 17.57 2.75 -2.72
CA HIS A 102 18.24 3.12 -3.96
C HIS A 102 18.70 4.58 -3.93
N ARG A 103 17.87 5.53 -3.47
CA ARG A 103 18.28 6.94 -3.30
C ARG A 103 19.41 7.14 -2.30
N LYS A 104 19.54 6.24 -1.32
CA LYS A 104 20.65 6.23 -0.35
C LYS A 104 21.92 5.56 -0.92
N GLY A 105 21.85 4.98 -2.11
CA GLY A 105 22.95 4.24 -2.75
C GLY A 105 23.08 2.79 -2.28
N ASP A 106 22.11 2.27 -1.52
CA ASP A 106 22.08 0.88 -1.04
C ASP A 106 21.36 0.00 -2.07
N GLU A 107 22.02 -0.22 -3.22
CA GLU A 107 21.43 -0.91 -4.36
C GLU A 107 21.07 -2.37 -4.09
N GLU A 108 21.83 -3.06 -3.24
CA GLU A 108 21.61 -4.47 -2.92
C GLU A 108 20.30 -4.65 -2.15
N ARG A 109 20.10 -3.86 -1.08
CA ARG A 109 18.84 -3.90 -0.32
C ARG A 109 17.68 -3.32 -1.11
N ALA A 110 17.92 -2.34 -1.99
CA ALA A 110 16.88 -1.82 -2.87
C ALA A 110 16.30 -2.91 -3.78
N VAL A 111 17.17 -3.70 -4.44
CA VAL A 111 16.75 -4.85 -5.26
C VAL A 111 15.99 -5.87 -4.42
N GLU A 112 16.45 -6.18 -3.21
CA GLU A 112 15.77 -7.13 -2.32
C GLU A 112 14.34 -6.70 -2.00
N MET A 113 14.14 -5.43 -1.60
CA MET A 113 12.82 -4.91 -1.27
C MET A 113 11.91 -4.85 -2.50
N LEU A 114 12.43 -4.43 -3.66
CA LEU A 114 11.66 -4.40 -4.90
C LEU A 114 11.25 -5.82 -5.36
N ARG A 115 12.12 -6.82 -5.23
CA ARG A 115 11.76 -8.23 -5.46
C ARG A 115 10.65 -8.69 -4.54
N ARG A 116 10.69 -8.24 -3.28
CA ARG A 116 9.63 -8.56 -2.31
C ARG A 116 8.31 -7.95 -2.72
N ALA A 117 8.30 -6.68 -3.16
CA ALA A 117 7.10 -6.02 -3.68
C ALA A 117 6.53 -6.78 -4.89
N VAL A 118 7.36 -7.09 -5.90
CA VAL A 118 6.94 -7.85 -7.09
C VAL A 118 6.46 -9.27 -6.76
N GLY A 119 7.06 -9.92 -5.76
CA GLY A 119 6.65 -11.24 -5.32
C GLY A 119 5.33 -11.26 -4.55
N LEU A 120 4.98 -10.16 -3.87
CA LEU A 120 3.70 -10.00 -3.19
C LEU A 120 2.58 -9.57 -4.14
N ASN A 121 2.89 -8.67 -5.08
CA ASN A 121 2.00 -8.31 -6.16
C ASN A 121 2.70 -8.46 -7.52
N ASN A 122 2.31 -9.50 -8.26
CA ASN A 122 2.83 -9.76 -9.59
C ASN A 122 2.36 -8.76 -10.65
N GLY A 123 1.22 -8.09 -10.45
CA GLY A 123 0.68 -7.03 -11.30
C GLY A 123 1.19 -5.63 -10.96
N TYR A 124 2.09 -5.48 -9.98
CA TYR A 124 2.58 -4.17 -9.55
C TYR A 124 3.54 -3.55 -10.57
N PHE A 125 2.96 -2.86 -11.55
CA PHE A 125 3.63 -2.33 -12.73
C PHE A 125 4.86 -1.48 -12.39
N GLU A 126 4.75 -0.58 -11.41
CA GLU A 126 5.81 0.32 -10.99
C GLU A 126 6.97 -0.42 -10.35
N ALA A 127 6.68 -1.37 -9.45
CA ALA A 127 7.73 -2.17 -8.81
C ALA A 127 8.45 -3.05 -9.84
N VAL A 128 7.73 -3.63 -10.81
CA VAL A 128 8.31 -4.43 -11.91
C VAL A 128 9.21 -3.56 -12.78
N CYS A 129 8.75 -2.39 -13.22
CA CYS A 129 9.56 -1.48 -14.02
C CYS A 129 10.80 -1.01 -13.26
N TYR A 130 10.63 -0.58 -12.01
CA TYR A 130 11.74 -0.08 -11.19
C TYR A 130 12.82 -1.15 -10.98
N LEU A 131 12.41 -2.37 -10.65
CA LEU A 131 13.32 -3.50 -10.50
C LEU A 131 14.04 -3.82 -11.82
N GLY A 132 13.32 -3.86 -12.95
CA GLY A 132 13.89 -4.15 -14.25
C GLY A 132 14.99 -3.15 -14.64
N VAL A 133 14.75 -1.86 -14.41
CA VAL A 133 15.74 -0.82 -14.70
C VAL A 133 16.95 -0.92 -13.80
N LEU A 134 16.73 -1.14 -12.50
CA LEU A 134 17.84 -1.28 -11.55
C LEU A 134 18.72 -2.49 -11.88
N LEU A 135 18.11 -3.62 -12.28
CA LEU A 135 18.87 -4.80 -12.73
C LEU A 135 19.59 -4.55 -14.07
N TYR A 136 18.97 -3.81 -14.99
CA TYR A 136 19.59 -3.43 -16.26
C TYR A 136 20.83 -2.55 -16.04
N GLU A 137 20.73 -1.56 -15.15
CA GLU A 137 21.84 -0.66 -14.77
C GLU A 137 22.99 -1.45 -14.10
N LYS A 138 22.66 -2.48 -13.30
CA LYS A 138 23.65 -3.39 -12.70
C LYS A 138 24.26 -4.39 -13.68
N GLY A 139 23.70 -4.52 -14.89
CA GLY A 139 24.18 -5.42 -15.94
C GLY A 139 23.51 -6.80 -15.98
N ASP A 140 22.50 -7.04 -15.13
CA ASP A 140 21.72 -8.28 -15.08
C ASP A 140 20.64 -8.29 -16.18
N ARG A 141 21.10 -8.24 -17.44
CA ARG A 141 20.29 -8.02 -18.66
C ARG A 141 19.17 -9.04 -18.83
N GLU A 142 19.46 -10.32 -18.62
CA GLU A 142 18.49 -11.41 -18.84
C GLU A 142 17.26 -11.27 -17.92
N GLU A 143 17.50 -10.97 -16.65
CA GLU A 143 16.41 -10.79 -15.70
C GLU A 143 15.66 -9.49 -15.90
N ALA A 144 16.38 -8.41 -16.22
CA ALA A 144 15.79 -7.13 -16.58
C ALA A 144 14.83 -7.28 -17.77
N ASP A 145 15.25 -7.94 -18.85
CA ASP A 145 14.41 -8.18 -20.03
C ASP A 145 13.18 -9.03 -19.69
N GLY A 146 13.31 -10.01 -18.79
CA GLY A 146 12.19 -10.77 -18.25
C GLY A 146 11.16 -9.89 -17.51
N LEU A 147 11.62 -8.95 -16.71
CA LEU A 147 10.75 -7.98 -16.02
C LEU A 147 10.13 -6.97 -16.97
N PHE A 148 10.85 -6.52 -18.00
CA PHE A 148 10.28 -5.64 -19.02
C PHE A 148 9.20 -6.35 -19.83
N ALA A 149 9.40 -7.62 -20.18
CA ALA A 149 8.37 -8.42 -20.85
C ALA A 149 7.12 -8.51 -19.98
N LYS A 150 7.30 -8.74 -18.67
CA LYS A 150 6.19 -8.73 -17.69
C LYS A 150 5.51 -7.37 -17.60
N ALA A 151 6.25 -6.27 -17.55
CA ALA A 151 5.68 -4.93 -17.55
C ALA A 151 4.86 -4.64 -18.82
N VAL A 152 5.34 -5.07 -20.00
CA VAL A 152 4.60 -4.97 -21.26
C VAL A 152 3.31 -5.79 -21.22
N GLU A 153 3.34 -6.99 -20.63
CA GLU A 153 2.15 -7.84 -20.44
C GLU A 153 1.12 -7.15 -19.53
N ILE A 154 1.55 -6.62 -18.38
CA ILE A 154 0.69 -5.87 -17.45
C ILE A 154 0.07 -4.64 -18.15
N GLY A 155 0.90 -3.87 -18.85
CA GLY A 155 0.48 -2.65 -19.54
C GLY A 155 -0.21 -2.86 -20.90
N ALA A 156 -0.42 -4.10 -21.33
CA ALA A 156 -1.05 -4.40 -22.63
C ALA A 156 -2.54 -4.02 -22.65
N GLU A 157 -3.19 -3.99 -21.49
CA GLU A 157 -4.60 -3.57 -21.34
C GLU A 157 -4.77 -2.05 -21.51
N ALA A 158 -3.73 -1.26 -21.21
CA ALA A 158 -3.71 0.20 -21.36
C ALA A 158 -2.31 0.69 -21.80
N PRO A 159 -2.02 0.70 -23.13
CA PRO A 159 -0.70 1.04 -23.64
C PRO A 159 -0.24 2.45 -23.20
N SER A 160 0.89 2.52 -22.50
CA SER A 160 1.51 3.75 -22.03
C SER A 160 2.82 4.04 -22.79
N PRO A 161 3.36 5.27 -22.75
CA PRO A 161 4.66 5.57 -23.35
C PRO A 161 5.78 4.63 -22.87
N ILE A 162 5.75 4.22 -21.60
CA ILE A 162 6.72 3.28 -21.04
C ILE A 162 6.50 1.85 -21.56
N SER A 163 5.26 1.36 -21.70
CA SER A 163 5.04 0.00 -22.23
C SER A 163 5.45 -0.11 -23.70
N LYS A 164 5.23 0.96 -24.49
CA LYS A 164 5.75 1.04 -25.87
C LYS A 164 7.28 1.04 -25.90
N PHE A 165 7.91 1.88 -25.07
CA PHE A 165 9.37 1.96 -24.98
C PHE A 165 9.98 0.58 -24.66
N LEU A 166 9.46 -0.09 -23.63
CA LEU A 166 9.93 -1.42 -23.22
C LEU A 166 9.73 -2.46 -24.34
N SER A 167 8.62 -2.38 -25.07
CA SER A 167 8.36 -3.24 -26.23
C SER A 167 9.38 -3.02 -27.36
N ASP A 168 9.71 -1.76 -27.68
CA ASP A 168 10.71 -1.43 -28.70
C ASP A 168 12.14 -1.82 -28.27
N HIS A 169 12.46 -1.71 -26.97
CA HIS A 169 13.70 -2.23 -26.37
C HIS A 169 13.81 -3.76 -26.53
N LEU A 170 12.76 -4.50 -26.15
CA LEU A 170 12.73 -5.97 -26.30
C LEU A 170 12.78 -6.41 -27.77
N ALA A 171 12.29 -5.58 -28.69
CA ALA A 171 12.40 -5.80 -30.13
C ALA A 171 13.78 -5.42 -30.71
N GLY A 172 14.71 -4.91 -29.90
CA GLY A 172 16.04 -4.46 -30.31
C GLY A 172 16.05 -3.22 -31.18
N LYS A 173 14.96 -2.44 -31.19
CA LYS A 173 14.86 -1.16 -31.93
C LYS A 173 15.40 -0.01 -31.10
N GLU A 174 15.29 -0.13 -29.78
CA GLU A 174 15.80 0.80 -28.79
C GLU A 174 16.89 0.06 -27.99
N THR A 175 18.06 0.66 -27.79
CA THR A 175 19.18 0.00 -27.09
C THR A 175 19.48 0.57 -25.72
N ASP A 176 19.06 1.80 -25.47
CA ASP A 176 19.38 2.54 -24.25
C ASP A 176 18.11 2.71 -23.42
N ILE A 177 18.03 1.96 -22.31
CA ILE A 177 16.95 2.14 -21.35
C ILE A 177 17.16 3.49 -20.64
N PRO A 178 16.17 4.40 -20.64
CA PRO A 178 16.29 5.67 -19.98
C PRO A 178 16.57 5.46 -18.49
N PRO A 179 17.40 6.31 -17.86
CA PRO A 179 17.69 6.19 -16.44
C PRO A 179 16.40 6.28 -15.62
N LEU A 180 16.43 5.70 -14.41
CA LEU A 180 15.29 5.69 -13.48
C LEU A 180 14.58 7.04 -13.29
N ALA A 181 15.31 8.16 -13.45
CA ALA A 181 14.73 9.50 -13.39
C ALA A 181 13.72 9.79 -14.51
N ALA A 182 14.04 9.43 -15.75
CA ALA A 182 13.13 9.56 -16.89
C ALA A 182 12.02 8.51 -16.84
N ILE A 183 12.32 7.31 -16.33
CA ILE A 183 11.30 6.28 -16.11
C ILE A 183 10.32 6.69 -15.00
N ARG A 184 10.75 7.42 -13.95
CA ARG A 184 9.82 8.01 -12.96
C ARG A 184 8.94 9.13 -13.51
N GLU A 185 9.34 9.83 -14.56
CA GLU A 185 8.46 10.78 -15.27
C GLU A 185 7.48 10.06 -16.20
N LEU A 186 7.82 8.85 -16.67
CA LEU A 186 6.95 8.01 -17.52
C LEU A 186 6.03 7.09 -16.72
N ILE A 187 6.48 6.68 -15.53
CA ILE A 187 5.73 6.01 -14.46
C ILE A 187 4.96 7.03 -13.63
N SER A 188 5.26 8.35 -13.79
CA SER A 188 4.86 9.44 -12.89
C SER A 188 3.57 9.09 -12.20
N ALA A 189 3.72 8.77 -10.90
CA ALA A 189 2.81 8.12 -9.97
C ALA A 189 1.43 7.87 -10.56
N ASP A 190 0.86 6.69 -10.39
CA ASP A 190 -0.58 6.54 -10.55
C ASP A 190 -1.27 7.48 -9.54
N THR A 191 -1.29 8.78 -9.85
CA THR A 191 -1.85 9.86 -9.09
C THR A 191 -3.33 9.58 -9.06
N GLU A 192 -3.88 8.92 -10.08
CA GLU A 192 -5.24 8.44 -10.02
C GLU A 192 -5.42 7.40 -8.92
N PHE A 193 -4.61 6.33 -8.83
CA PHE A 193 -4.69 5.39 -7.71
C PHE A 193 -4.40 6.04 -6.35
N GLU A 194 -3.29 6.78 -6.20
CA GLU A 194 -2.90 7.42 -4.94
C GLU A 194 -3.89 8.51 -4.52
N ASP A 195 -4.37 9.34 -5.45
CA ASP A 195 -5.38 10.37 -5.17
C ASP A 195 -6.72 9.73 -4.89
N THR A 196 -7.14 8.71 -5.64
CA THR A 196 -8.40 8.01 -5.40
C THR A 196 -8.36 7.30 -4.03
N LEU A 197 -7.26 6.64 -3.69
CA LEU A 197 -7.07 6.02 -2.38
C LEU A 197 -7.08 7.07 -1.26
N ARG A 198 -6.38 8.19 -1.45
CA ARG A 198 -6.37 9.33 -0.52
C ARG A 198 -7.75 9.95 -0.35
N GLU A 199 -8.48 10.15 -1.43
CA GLU A 199 -9.85 10.67 -1.43
C GLU A 199 -10.81 9.72 -0.71
N GLY A 200 -10.67 8.40 -0.94
CA GLY A 200 -11.44 7.39 -0.22
C GLY A 200 -11.16 7.40 1.28
N ILE A 201 -9.88 7.50 1.67
CA ILE A 201 -9.47 7.62 3.07
C ILE A 201 -10.03 8.91 3.69
N GLU A 202 -9.89 10.05 3.02
CA GLU A 202 -10.40 11.34 3.50
C GLU A 202 -11.94 11.34 3.65
N ALA A 203 -12.65 10.79 2.67
CA ALA A 203 -14.09 10.63 2.71
C ALA A 203 -14.52 9.69 3.86
N PHE A 204 -13.82 8.58 4.06
CA PHE A 204 -14.08 7.64 5.15
C PHE A 204 -13.90 8.32 6.51
N ASN A 205 -12.81 9.07 6.66
CA ASN A 205 -12.45 9.77 7.89
C ASN A 205 -13.41 10.90 8.23
N THR A 206 -13.98 11.56 7.22
CA THR A 206 -15.00 12.61 7.38
C THR A 206 -16.43 12.05 7.53
N GLY A 207 -16.59 10.72 7.56
CA GLY A 207 -17.87 10.04 7.70
C GLY A 207 -18.72 10.03 6.43
N ASN A 208 -18.16 10.46 5.31
CA ASN A 208 -18.80 10.35 3.99
C ASN A 208 -18.51 8.96 3.40
N PHE A 209 -19.14 7.94 4.01
CA PHE A 209 -18.88 6.54 3.69
C PHE A 209 -19.26 6.15 2.26
N GLY A 210 -20.23 6.83 1.64
CA GLY A 210 -20.61 6.58 0.24
C GLY A 210 -19.55 7.05 -0.74
N LYS A 211 -19.05 8.28 -0.55
CA LYS A 211 -17.90 8.76 -1.31
C LYS A 211 -16.67 7.89 -1.06
N ALA A 212 -16.47 7.43 0.18
CA ALA A 212 -15.38 6.50 0.49
C ALA A 212 -15.49 5.19 -0.28
N ALA A 213 -16.69 4.61 -0.36
CA ALA A 213 -16.95 3.40 -1.12
C ALA A 213 -16.72 3.61 -2.61
N GLU A 214 -17.22 4.70 -3.21
CA GLU A 214 -16.98 5.04 -4.62
C GLU A 214 -15.47 5.16 -4.95
N SER A 215 -14.74 5.89 -4.10
CA SER A 215 -13.29 6.04 -4.26
C SER A 215 -12.57 4.70 -4.07
N PHE A 216 -12.86 3.93 -3.03
CA PHE A 216 -12.21 2.63 -2.84
C PHE A 216 -12.58 1.61 -3.93
N GLU A 217 -13.78 1.65 -4.48
CA GLU A 217 -14.18 0.83 -5.63
C GLU A 217 -13.38 1.20 -6.87
N THR A 218 -13.19 2.50 -7.12
CA THR A 218 -12.35 3.00 -8.23
C THR A 218 -10.89 2.55 -8.02
N ALA A 219 -10.34 2.70 -6.82
CA ALA A 219 -8.98 2.25 -6.49
C ALA A 219 -8.84 0.71 -6.62
N ALA A 220 -9.87 -0.06 -6.25
CA ALA A 220 -9.89 -1.52 -6.43
C ALA A 220 -10.08 -1.93 -7.90
N GLY A 221 -10.59 -1.05 -8.76
CA GLY A 221 -10.61 -1.23 -10.20
C GLY A 221 -9.23 -1.04 -10.83
N ILE A 222 -8.46 -0.07 -10.33
CA ILE A 222 -7.10 0.24 -10.79
C ILE A 222 -6.11 -0.85 -10.34
N HIS A 223 -6.16 -1.25 -9.07
CA HIS A 223 -5.34 -2.33 -8.51
C HIS A 223 -6.23 -3.43 -7.90
N PRO A 224 -6.78 -4.34 -8.72
CA PRO A 224 -7.71 -5.37 -8.27
C PRO A 224 -7.10 -6.44 -7.37
N ASP A 225 -5.77 -6.53 -7.33
CA ASP A 225 -4.97 -7.43 -6.52
C ASP A 225 -4.47 -6.78 -5.22
N TYR A 226 -4.96 -5.58 -4.87
CA TYR A 226 -4.70 -4.95 -3.58
C TYR A 226 -5.79 -5.31 -2.55
N PRO A 227 -5.52 -6.26 -1.64
CA PRO A 227 -6.51 -6.72 -0.68
C PRO A 227 -6.94 -5.61 0.29
N ASP A 228 -6.05 -4.68 0.61
CA ASP A 228 -6.26 -3.56 1.53
C ASP A 228 -7.33 -2.58 0.99
N VAL A 229 -7.35 -2.35 -0.31
CA VAL A 229 -8.34 -1.45 -0.93
C VAL A 229 -9.72 -2.11 -0.88
N ARG A 230 -9.80 -3.42 -1.14
CA ARG A 230 -11.04 -4.19 -0.97
C ARG A 230 -11.50 -4.24 0.49
N PHE A 231 -10.57 -4.37 1.43
CA PHE A 231 -10.87 -4.32 2.85
C PHE A 231 -11.42 -2.93 3.26
N LYS A 232 -10.77 -1.84 2.83
CA LYS A 232 -11.25 -0.45 3.06
C LYS A 232 -12.61 -0.21 2.41
N LEU A 233 -12.85 -0.73 1.20
CA LEU A 233 -14.16 -0.71 0.55
C LEU A 233 -15.22 -1.45 1.38
N GLY A 234 -14.90 -2.67 1.84
CA GLY A 234 -15.77 -3.44 2.73
C GLY A 234 -16.10 -2.69 4.02
N LEU A 235 -15.12 -2.00 4.62
CA LEU A 235 -15.34 -1.14 5.79
C LEU A 235 -16.27 0.04 5.47
N ALA A 236 -16.10 0.70 4.32
CA ALA A 236 -16.95 1.81 3.88
C ALA A 236 -18.40 1.35 3.70
N LEU A 237 -18.61 0.26 2.95
CA LEU A 237 -19.92 -0.35 2.72
C LEU A 237 -20.58 -0.81 4.03
N LEU A 238 -19.81 -1.36 4.97
CA LEU A 238 -20.31 -1.76 6.29
C LEU A 238 -20.82 -0.54 7.08
N ARG A 239 -20.11 0.60 7.02
CA ARG A 239 -20.51 1.84 7.69
C ARG A 239 -21.73 2.49 7.05
N GLU A 240 -21.96 2.27 5.76
CA GLU A 240 -23.20 2.65 5.07
C GLU A 240 -24.40 1.73 5.35
N GLY A 241 -24.14 0.54 5.91
CA GLY A 241 -25.16 -0.49 6.13
C GLY A 241 -25.38 -1.43 4.94
N ALA A 242 -24.51 -1.38 3.92
CA ALA A 242 -24.48 -2.32 2.80
C ALA A 242 -23.75 -3.63 3.19
N HIS A 243 -24.33 -4.37 4.13
CA HIS A 243 -23.69 -5.52 4.79
C HIS A 243 -23.32 -6.66 3.83
N GLU A 244 -24.18 -6.97 2.85
CA GLU A 244 -23.92 -8.05 1.89
C GLU A 244 -22.72 -7.72 0.98
N ALA A 245 -22.69 -6.49 0.44
CA ALA A 245 -21.59 -6.01 -0.38
C ALA A 245 -20.28 -5.91 0.43
N ALA A 246 -20.34 -5.49 1.71
CA ALA A 246 -19.19 -5.48 2.58
C ALA A 246 -18.56 -6.88 2.77
N ILE A 247 -19.40 -7.90 3.00
CA ILE A 247 -18.95 -9.30 3.14
C ILE A 247 -18.25 -9.77 1.87
N GLU A 248 -18.79 -9.46 0.70
CA GLU A 248 -18.17 -9.82 -0.58
C GLU A 248 -16.76 -9.23 -0.70
N GLN A 249 -16.60 -7.94 -0.38
CA GLN A 249 -15.30 -7.27 -0.47
C GLN A 249 -14.29 -7.82 0.55
N PHE A 250 -14.72 -8.17 1.77
CA PHE A 250 -13.85 -8.86 2.73
C PHE A 250 -13.44 -10.26 2.24
N GLN A 251 -14.35 -11.01 1.62
CA GLN A 251 -14.02 -12.32 1.04
C GLN A 251 -13.02 -12.20 -0.11
N GLN A 252 -13.16 -11.16 -0.94
CA GLN A 252 -12.20 -10.89 -2.01
C GLN A 252 -10.83 -10.44 -1.44
N ALA A 253 -10.81 -9.60 -0.40
CA ALA A 253 -9.57 -9.24 0.30
C ALA A 253 -8.86 -10.49 0.86
N LEU A 254 -9.61 -11.39 1.50
CA LEU A 254 -9.12 -12.66 2.03
C LEU A 254 -8.67 -13.66 0.95
N SER A 255 -9.32 -13.67 -0.22
CA SER A 255 -8.94 -14.56 -1.31
C SER A 255 -7.63 -14.13 -1.97
N ILE A 256 -7.37 -12.82 -2.03
CA ILE A 256 -6.11 -12.25 -2.49
C ILE A 256 -5.02 -12.44 -1.44
N ASN A 257 -5.33 -12.16 -0.16
CA ASN A 257 -4.40 -12.34 0.95
C ASN A 257 -5.07 -13.06 2.14
N PRO A 258 -4.86 -14.39 2.26
CA PRO A 258 -5.43 -15.18 3.34
C PRO A 258 -4.89 -14.87 4.74
N ARG A 259 -3.90 -13.98 4.87
CA ARG A 259 -3.31 -13.54 6.15
C ARG A 259 -3.97 -12.28 6.73
N TYR A 260 -5.04 -11.78 6.10
CA TYR A 260 -5.99 -10.87 6.73
C TYR A 260 -6.74 -11.61 7.85
N THR A 261 -6.06 -11.90 8.96
CA THR A 261 -6.63 -12.62 10.11
C THR A 261 -6.44 -11.81 11.37
#